data_AF-A0A496U735-F1
#
_entry.id   AF-A0A496U735-F1
#
_cell.length_a   1.000
_cell.length_b   1.000
_cell.length_c   1.000
_cell.angle_alpha   90.00
_cell.angle_beta   90.00
_cell.angle_gamma   90.00
#
_symmetry.space_group_name_H-M   'P 1'
#
loop_
_entity.id
_entity.type
_entity.pdbx_description
1 polymer ?
#
loop_
_entity_poly.entity_id
_entity_poly.type
_entity_poly.pdbx_seq_one_letter_code
_entity_poly.pdbx_strand_id
1 'polypeptide(L)'
;MTQPIAYTQENLNRTLWNAADSSRMNVDASIYKDYVLMFLFYKYMSDLHKDEVQKLQQRYGNNKDRIRLRLKNFRFQIPEGTGFHDLLKKKDEDNIGELINIALHKIEDANGDKLEGLFSIDFNSDAILGRTIQRNKMLRHLFDDFAKIDLSAADSDIIGNSYMYMIERFGSDAGKKAGEFFTVKSVAVLLAKLAAPKPGWRICDPACGSGGLLLLAGEEVEKLGSNDYALYGQESIGTTYNLARMNMFLHGKDSATLEWGDTLNNPRLTENDSLMKFDLVIANPPFSLKKWGGEGAENDIYNRFHRGMPPKTKGDYAFISHMVETAKAKEGKVVVVVPHGVLFRGAAEGRIRKSLLQENIIDTVIGLPAGLFQTTGIPVAILIIDRSREPGGANENRKNVFFIEASKEYRSGKAQNFLDE
;
A
#
# COMPACT_ATOMS: atom_id res chain seq x y z
N MET A 1 -14.26 -26.40 26.92
CA MET A 1 -14.51 -25.38 25.88
C MET A 1 -13.77 -24.12 26.32
N THR A 2 -12.52 -23.97 25.93
CA THR A 2 -11.81 -22.69 26.03
C THR A 2 -12.50 -21.75 25.05
N GLN A 3 -13.00 -20.62 25.54
CA GLN A 3 -13.53 -19.60 24.63
C GLN A 3 -12.42 -19.19 23.65
N PRO A 4 -12.73 -19.02 22.35
CA PRO A 4 -11.75 -18.52 21.41
C PRO A 4 -11.29 -17.15 21.92
N ILE A 5 -9.98 -16.97 22.05
CA ILE A 5 -9.41 -15.66 22.39
C ILE A 5 -9.75 -14.76 21.19
N ALA A 6 -10.76 -13.92 21.34
CA ALA A 6 -11.03 -12.88 20.36
C ALA A 6 -9.81 -11.96 20.35
N TYR A 7 -9.06 -11.96 19.26
CA TYR A 7 -7.91 -11.08 19.11
C TYR A 7 -8.40 -9.63 19.14
N THR A 8 -7.84 -8.82 20.05
CA THR A 8 -7.94 -7.37 19.95
C THR A 8 -6.85 -6.85 19.01
N GLN A 9 -7.06 -5.67 18.41
CA GLN A 9 -6.07 -5.06 17.50
C GLN A 9 -4.67 -4.96 18.14
N GLU A 10 -4.61 -4.45 19.36
CA GLU A 10 -3.34 -4.28 20.08
C GLU A 10 -2.67 -5.63 20.38
N ASN A 11 -3.47 -6.64 20.77
CA ASN A 11 -2.95 -7.97 21.09
C ASN A 11 -2.37 -8.63 19.83
N LEU A 12 -3.09 -8.61 18.71
CA LEU A 12 -2.59 -9.24 17.48
C LEU A 12 -1.36 -8.51 16.94
N ASN A 13 -1.35 -7.17 16.94
CA ASN A 13 -0.19 -6.36 16.56
C ASN A 13 1.06 -6.75 17.37
N ARG A 14 0.92 -6.81 18.70
CA ARG A 14 2.03 -7.18 19.61
C ARG A 14 2.48 -8.62 19.37
N THR A 15 1.54 -9.55 19.21
CA THR A 15 1.84 -10.98 19.05
C THR A 15 2.57 -11.25 17.75
N LEU A 16 2.09 -10.68 16.63
CA LEU A 16 2.75 -10.80 15.32
C LEU A 16 4.12 -10.14 15.30
N TRP A 17 4.24 -8.95 15.89
CA TRP A 17 5.55 -8.29 15.99
C TRP A 17 6.54 -9.12 16.78
N ASN A 18 6.14 -9.65 17.94
CA ASN A 18 7.02 -10.46 18.76
C ASN A 18 7.47 -11.74 18.03
N ALA A 19 6.56 -12.40 17.30
CA ALA A 19 6.89 -13.57 16.48
C ALA A 19 7.87 -13.25 15.33
N ALA A 20 7.71 -12.08 14.73
CA ALA A 20 8.60 -11.60 13.68
C ALA A 20 9.99 -11.22 14.21
N ASP A 21 10.05 -10.52 15.33
CA ASP A 21 11.29 -9.99 15.91
C ASP A 21 12.13 -11.10 16.57
N SER A 22 11.51 -12.06 17.26
CA SER A 22 12.20 -13.21 17.86
C SER A 22 12.90 -14.10 16.84
N SER A 23 12.32 -14.20 15.65
CA SER A 23 12.82 -15.02 14.56
C SER A 23 13.93 -14.32 13.77
N ARG A 24 14.10 -13.01 13.97
CA ARG A 24 15.10 -12.22 13.26
C ARG A 24 16.50 -12.58 13.77
N MET A 25 17.29 -13.20 12.89
CA MET A 25 18.72 -13.42 13.13
C MET A 25 19.55 -12.33 12.42
N ASN A 26 20.59 -12.70 11.70
CA ASN A 26 21.58 -11.74 11.15
C ASN A 26 21.14 -11.09 9.82
N VAL A 27 19.84 -11.01 9.53
CA VAL A 27 19.31 -10.44 8.29
C VAL A 27 18.94 -8.97 8.51
N ASP A 28 19.32 -8.11 7.56
CA ASP A 28 18.99 -6.69 7.57
C ASP A 28 17.46 -6.48 7.60
N ALA A 29 16.99 -5.48 8.37
CA ALA A 29 15.56 -5.24 8.57
C ALA A 29 14.83 -4.96 7.26
N SER A 30 15.46 -4.21 6.36
CA SER A 30 14.85 -3.76 5.11
C SER A 30 14.59 -4.92 4.14
N ILE A 31 15.34 -6.01 4.27
CA ILE A 31 15.18 -7.23 3.47
C ILE A 31 14.32 -8.25 4.21
N TYR A 32 14.57 -8.44 5.51
CA TYR A 32 13.84 -9.39 6.36
C TYR A 32 12.34 -9.13 6.38
N LYS A 33 11.92 -7.86 6.32
CA LYS A 33 10.51 -7.47 6.27
C LYS A 33 9.75 -8.20 5.15
N ASP A 34 10.35 -8.35 3.96
CA ASP A 34 9.68 -8.90 2.80
C ASP A 34 9.39 -10.39 3.03
N TYR A 35 10.33 -11.11 3.63
CA TYR A 35 10.18 -12.53 3.99
C TYR A 35 9.09 -12.73 5.04
N VAL A 36 9.10 -11.92 6.11
CA VAL A 36 8.12 -12.06 7.20
C VAL A 36 6.72 -11.71 6.73
N LEU A 37 6.56 -10.62 5.97
CA LEU A 37 5.26 -10.19 5.46
C LEU A 37 4.69 -11.23 4.49
N MET A 38 5.53 -11.78 3.60
CA MET A 38 5.15 -12.90 2.74
C MET A 38 4.75 -14.16 3.53
N PHE A 39 5.52 -14.48 4.57
CA PHE A 39 5.24 -15.63 5.43
C PHE A 39 3.93 -15.47 6.23
N LEU A 40 3.65 -14.25 6.72
CA LEU A 40 2.38 -13.91 7.35
C LEU A 40 1.22 -14.02 6.35
N PHE A 41 1.39 -13.53 5.12
CA PHE A 41 0.37 -13.67 4.08
C PHE A 41 0.07 -15.14 3.77
N TYR A 42 1.12 -15.96 3.62
CA TYR A 42 0.99 -17.41 3.45
C TYR A 42 0.28 -18.09 4.64
N LYS A 43 0.63 -17.69 5.87
CA LYS A 43 -0.02 -18.16 7.10
C LYS A 43 -1.50 -17.80 7.14
N TYR A 44 -1.84 -16.56 6.81
CA TYR A 44 -3.22 -16.07 6.71
C TYR A 44 -4.04 -16.93 5.75
N MET A 45 -3.56 -17.11 4.52
CA MET A 45 -4.27 -17.92 3.53
C MET A 45 -4.46 -19.36 4.04
N SER A 46 -3.40 -19.94 4.60
CA SER A 46 -3.42 -21.32 5.11
C SER A 46 -4.42 -21.52 6.26
N ASP A 47 -4.50 -20.58 7.21
CA ASP A 47 -5.42 -20.66 8.33
C ASP A 47 -6.87 -20.51 7.88
N LEU A 48 -7.18 -19.51 7.06
CA LEU A 48 -8.54 -19.28 6.55
C LEU A 48 -9.03 -20.46 5.71
N HIS A 49 -8.16 -21.02 4.86
CA HIS A 49 -8.52 -22.20 4.09
C HIS A 49 -8.77 -23.41 4.99
N LYS A 50 -7.91 -23.64 6.00
CA LYS A 50 -8.07 -24.73 6.97
C LYS A 50 -9.38 -24.61 7.75
N ASP A 51 -9.72 -23.41 8.22
CA ASP A 51 -10.97 -23.14 8.93
C ASP A 51 -12.19 -23.37 8.03
N GLU A 52 -12.15 -22.91 6.78
CA GLU A 52 -13.23 -23.17 5.81
C GLU A 52 -13.40 -24.68 5.54
N VAL A 53 -12.30 -25.42 5.36
CA VAL A 53 -12.32 -26.89 5.23
C VAL A 53 -12.99 -27.52 6.46
N GLN A 54 -12.66 -27.08 7.67
CA GLN A 54 -13.26 -27.60 8.91
C GLN A 54 -14.76 -27.30 8.99
N LYS A 55 -15.20 -26.08 8.66
CA LYS A 55 -16.62 -25.72 8.61
C LYS A 55 -17.39 -26.57 7.61
N LEU A 56 -16.82 -26.81 6.43
CA LEU A 56 -17.42 -27.67 5.41
C LEU A 56 -17.46 -29.13 5.85
N GLN A 57 -16.44 -29.63 6.53
CA GLN A 57 -16.42 -30.98 7.12
C GLN A 57 -17.48 -31.14 8.21
N GLN A 58 -17.64 -30.17 9.09
CA GLN A 58 -18.70 -30.19 10.11
C GLN A 58 -20.10 -30.22 9.47
N ARG A 59 -20.28 -29.48 8.37
CA ARG A 59 -21.56 -29.38 7.66
C ARG A 59 -21.89 -30.60 6.79
N TYR A 60 -20.89 -31.21 6.16
CA TYR A 60 -21.09 -32.25 5.14
C TYR A 60 -20.46 -33.61 5.48
N GLY A 61 -19.85 -33.73 6.66
CA GLY A 61 -19.14 -34.94 7.10
C GLY A 61 -17.96 -35.29 6.20
N ASN A 62 -17.76 -36.58 5.94
CA ASN A 62 -16.66 -37.10 5.12
C ASN A 62 -16.94 -37.06 3.60
N ASN A 63 -17.94 -36.31 3.14
CA ASN A 63 -18.24 -36.18 1.71
C ASN A 63 -17.21 -35.27 1.02
N LYS A 64 -16.06 -35.87 0.69
CA LYS A 64 -14.89 -35.19 0.09
C LYS A 64 -15.24 -34.48 -1.23
N ASP A 65 -16.09 -35.08 -2.06
CA ASP A 65 -16.49 -34.47 -3.33
C ASP A 65 -17.28 -33.17 -3.14
N ARG A 66 -18.20 -33.17 -2.17
CA ARG A 66 -19.01 -31.99 -1.86
C ARG A 66 -18.16 -30.87 -1.26
N ILE A 67 -17.22 -31.22 -0.38
CA ILE A 67 -16.28 -30.26 0.21
C ILE A 67 -15.41 -29.65 -0.89
N ARG A 68 -14.82 -30.48 -1.75
CA ARG A 68 -14.00 -30.03 -2.89
C ARG A 68 -14.77 -29.10 -3.82
N LEU A 69 -16.02 -29.42 -4.14
CA LEU A 69 -16.86 -28.57 -4.99
C LEU A 69 -17.13 -27.20 -4.36
N ARG A 70 -17.38 -27.15 -3.05
CA ARG A 70 -17.63 -25.89 -2.33
C ARG A 70 -16.37 -25.04 -2.23
N LEU A 71 -15.21 -25.66 -1.99
CA LEU A 71 -13.93 -24.96 -1.93
C LEU A 71 -13.56 -24.28 -3.25
N LYS A 72 -14.01 -24.77 -4.42
CA LYS A 72 -13.79 -24.07 -5.69
C LYS A 72 -14.33 -22.64 -5.73
N ASN A 73 -15.38 -22.36 -4.95
CA ASN A 73 -15.97 -21.02 -4.85
C ASN A 73 -15.38 -20.20 -3.69
N PHE A 74 -14.47 -20.79 -2.91
CA PHE A 74 -13.75 -20.05 -1.88
C PHE A 74 -12.81 -19.04 -2.54
N ARG A 75 -12.54 -17.96 -1.80
CA ARG A 75 -11.85 -16.76 -2.30
C ARG A 75 -10.51 -17.08 -2.99
N PHE A 76 -9.82 -18.10 -2.51
CA PHE A 76 -8.54 -18.60 -2.99
C PHE A 76 -8.38 -20.10 -2.72
N GLN A 77 -7.45 -20.75 -3.41
CA GLN A 77 -7.17 -22.19 -3.30
C GLN A 77 -5.83 -22.42 -2.60
N ILE A 78 -5.78 -23.40 -1.69
CA ILE A 78 -4.54 -23.95 -1.13
C ILE A 78 -4.48 -25.43 -1.52
N PRO A 79 -3.58 -25.83 -2.44
CA PRO A 79 -3.41 -27.22 -2.80
C PRO A 79 -3.06 -28.12 -1.60
N GLU A 80 -3.40 -29.40 -1.71
CA GLU A 80 -3.12 -30.36 -0.65
C GLU A 80 -1.61 -30.50 -0.41
N GLY A 81 -1.19 -30.46 0.87
CA GLY A 81 0.22 -30.57 1.25
C GLY A 81 1.06 -29.30 1.05
N THR A 82 0.45 -28.19 0.63
CA THR A 82 1.13 -26.90 0.46
C THR A 82 0.74 -25.87 1.51
N GLY A 83 -0.14 -26.20 2.46
CA GLY A 83 -0.55 -25.28 3.52
C GLY A 83 0.50 -25.13 4.61
N PHE A 84 0.45 -24.02 5.35
CA PHE A 84 1.39 -23.74 6.44
C PHE A 84 1.53 -24.91 7.43
N HIS A 85 0.39 -25.50 7.82
CA HIS A 85 0.35 -26.60 8.79
C HIS A 85 0.94 -27.91 8.25
N ASP A 86 1.04 -28.07 6.93
CA ASP A 86 1.70 -29.22 6.30
C ASP A 86 3.22 -29.04 6.26
N LEU A 87 3.68 -27.82 5.95
CA LEU A 87 5.10 -27.48 5.97
C LEU A 87 5.65 -27.38 7.39
N LEU A 88 4.82 -27.01 8.37
CA LEU A 88 5.18 -27.02 9.78
C LEU A 88 5.66 -28.41 10.25
N LYS A 89 5.04 -29.49 9.75
CA LYS A 89 5.45 -30.88 10.04
C LYS A 89 6.81 -31.25 9.43
N LYS A 90 7.26 -30.48 8.44
CA LYS A 90 8.51 -30.66 7.70
C LYS A 90 9.55 -29.59 8.07
N LYS A 91 9.31 -28.77 9.10
CA LYS A 91 10.19 -27.64 9.46
C LYS A 91 11.64 -28.07 9.75
N ASP A 92 11.83 -29.32 10.19
CA ASP A 92 13.13 -29.86 10.54
C ASP A 92 13.91 -30.41 9.33
N GLU A 93 13.30 -30.50 8.14
CA GLU A 93 13.96 -30.93 6.90
C GLU A 93 15.07 -29.97 6.47
N ASP A 94 16.13 -30.50 5.86
CA ASP A 94 17.28 -29.69 5.43
C ASP A 94 16.98 -28.78 4.24
N ASN A 95 15.97 -29.12 3.44
CA ASN A 95 15.52 -28.33 2.29
C ASN A 95 14.23 -27.54 2.56
N ILE A 96 13.92 -27.19 3.81
CA ILE A 96 12.70 -26.45 4.16
C ILE A 96 12.48 -25.16 3.35
N GLY A 97 13.55 -24.41 3.04
CA GLY A 97 13.46 -23.21 2.19
C GLY A 97 12.92 -23.51 0.79
N GLU A 98 13.42 -24.59 0.17
CA GLU A 98 12.93 -25.07 -1.12
C GLU A 98 11.47 -25.54 -1.04
N LEU A 99 11.11 -26.26 0.03
CA LEU A 99 9.73 -26.72 0.23
C LEU A 99 8.74 -25.56 0.35
N ILE A 100 9.12 -24.46 1.00
CA ILE A 100 8.31 -23.22 1.04
C ILE A 100 8.12 -22.69 -0.38
N ASN A 101 9.20 -22.50 -1.14
CA ASN A 101 9.11 -21.99 -2.51
C ASN A 101 8.19 -22.87 -3.40
N ILE A 102 8.35 -24.20 -3.34
CA ILE A 102 7.49 -25.14 -4.09
C ILE A 102 6.01 -24.99 -3.67
N ALA A 103 5.74 -24.84 -2.38
CA ALA A 103 4.38 -24.65 -1.88
C ALA A 103 3.77 -23.33 -2.38
N LEU A 104 4.53 -22.24 -2.31
CA LEU A 104 4.09 -20.92 -2.76
C LEU A 104 3.81 -20.89 -4.28
N HIS A 105 4.67 -21.50 -5.10
CA HIS A 105 4.42 -21.60 -6.55
C HIS A 105 3.17 -22.44 -6.88
N LYS A 106 2.94 -23.55 -6.15
CA LYS A 106 1.69 -24.32 -6.34
C LYS A 106 0.45 -23.52 -5.94
N ILE A 107 0.55 -22.69 -4.90
CA ILE A 107 -0.53 -21.79 -4.49
C ILE A 107 -0.75 -20.72 -5.56
N GLU A 108 0.32 -20.14 -6.10
CA GLU A 108 0.29 -19.21 -7.23
C GLU A 108 -0.49 -19.78 -8.42
N ASP A 109 -0.06 -20.94 -8.92
CA ASP A 109 -0.66 -21.63 -10.07
C ASP A 109 -2.15 -21.93 -9.83
N ALA A 110 -2.53 -22.30 -8.60
CA ALA A 110 -3.91 -22.64 -8.25
C ALA A 110 -4.85 -21.42 -8.18
N ASN A 111 -4.31 -20.20 -8.14
CA ASN A 111 -5.08 -18.96 -8.00
C ASN A 111 -5.01 -18.05 -9.23
N GLY A 112 -4.23 -18.42 -10.25
CA GLY A 112 -4.10 -17.69 -11.52
C GLY A 112 -3.74 -16.22 -11.33
N ASP A 113 -4.32 -15.36 -12.16
CA ASP A 113 -4.05 -13.92 -12.25
C ASP A 113 -4.07 -13.19 -10.89
N LYS A 114 -4.85 -13.69 -9.91
CA LYS A 114 -4.95 -13.08 -8.57
C LYS A 114 -3.61 -13.05 -7.86
N LEU A 115 -2.84 -14.14 -7.93
CA LEU A 115 -1.57 -14.30 -7.21
C LEU A 115 -0.36 -14.43 -8.13
N GLU A 116 -0.54 -14.42 -9.46
CA GLU A 116 0.55 -14.48 -10.43
C GLU A 116 1.61 -13.40 -10.16
N GLY A 117 2.87 -13.79 -10.11
CA GLY A 117 4.03 -12.96 -9.82
C GLY A 117 4.14 -12.48 -8.36
N LEU A 118 3.24 -12.88 -7.47
CA LEU A 118 3.19 -12.37 -6.09
C LEU A 118 4.30 -12.98 -5.23
N PHE A 119 4.53 -14.29 -5.36
CA PHE A 119 5.47 -15.05 -4.53
C PHE A 119 6.90 -15.01 -5.10
N SER A 120 7.47 -13.81 -5.23
CA SER A 120 8.78 -13.59 -5.85
C SER A 120 9.99 -13.78 -4.92
N ILE A 121 9.76 -14.17 -3.66
CA ILE A 121 10.80 -14.24 -2.61
C ILE A 121 11.36 -15.66 -2.52
N ASP A 122 12.68 -15.79 -2.49
CA ASP A 122 13.37 -17.08 -2.38
C ASP A 122 13.72 -17.43 -0.93
N PHE A 123 12.91 -18.28 -0.29
CA PHE A 123 13.16 -18.81 1.06
C PHE A 123 14.35 -19.78 1.14
N ASN A 124 14.99 -20.12 0.02
CA ASN A 124 16.20 -20.92 -0.05
C ASN A 124 17.46 -20.08 -0.34
N SER A 125 17.36 -18.74 -0.36
CA SER A 125 18.47 -17.85 -0.73
C SER A 125 19.61 -17.85 0.28
N ASP A 126 20.74 -18.48 -0.07
CA ASP A 126 21.98 -18.44 0.71
C ASP A 126 22.55 -17.03 0.86
N ALA A 127 22.37 -16.18 -0.17
CA ALA A 127 22.92 -14.83 -0.21
C ALA A 127 22.20 -13.86 0.77
N ILE A 128 20.92 -14.10 1.02
CA ILE A 128 20.09 -13.22 1.85
C ILE A 128 19.86 -13.81 3.24
N LEU A 129 19.54 -15.10 3.32
CA LEU A 129 19.18 -15.77 4.58
C LEU A 129 20.36 -16.48 5.26
N GLY A 130 21.51 -16.53 4.59
CA GLY A 130 22.71 -17.23 5.05
C GLY A 130 22.70 -18.72 4.70
N ARG A 131 23.78 -19.42 5.09
CA ARG A 131 23.96 -20.85 4.81
C ARG A 131 22.87 -21.71 5.44
N THR A 132 22.66 -22.91 4.90
CA THR A 132 21.62 -23.89 5.29
C THR A 132 21.31 -23.95 6.78
N ILE A 133 22.31 -24.12 7.66
CA ILE A 133 22.09 -24.23 9.10
C ILE A 133 21.46 -22.96 9.68
N GLN A 134 21.98 -21.79 9.30
CA GLN A 134 21.49 -20.50 9.77
C GLN A 134 20.11 -20.20 9.19
N ARG A 135 19.93 -20.35 7.87
CA ARG A 135 18.66 -20.16 7.19
C ARG A 135 17.57 -21.05 7.79
N ASN A 136 17.82 -22.36 7.91
CA ASN A 136 16.83 -23.30 8.40
C ASN A 136 16.49 -23.05 9.87
N LYS A 137 17.46 -22.64 10.69
CA LYS A 137 17.18 -22.20 12.07
C LYS A 137 16.21 -21.01 12.10
N MET A 138 16.38 -20.04 11.20
CA MET A 138 15.47 -18.88 11.09
C MET A 138 14.07 -19.30 10.69
N LEU A 139 13.95 -20.13 9.64
CA LEU A 139 12.68 -20.61 9.13
C LEU A 139 11.95 -21.47 10.17
N ARG A 140 12.66 -22.31 10.92
CA ARG A 140 12.10 -23.08 12.04
C ARG A 140 11.53 -22.18 13.13
N HIS A 141 12.26 -21.13 13.52
CA HIS A 141 11.76 -20.16 14.50
C HIS A 141 10.49 -19.46 13.98
N LEU A 142 10.48 -19.02 12.71
CA LEU A 142 9.30 -18.43 12.09
C LEU A 142 8.09 -19.38 12.13
N PHE A 143 8.29 -20.65 11.76
CA PHE A 143 7.24 -21.65 11.86
C PHE A 143 6.74 -21.83 13.30
N ASP A 144 7.64 -21.97 14.26
CA ASP A 144 7.31 -22.21 15.67
C ASP A 144 6.56 -21.01 16.29
N ASP A 145 6.95 -19.79 15.94
CA ASP A 145 6.33 -18.58 16.48
C ASP A 145 4.99 -18.27 15.83
N PHE A 146 4.87 -18.39 14.50
CA PHE A 146 3.60 -18.16 13.81
C PHE A 146 2.59 -19.30 14.01
N ALA A 147 3.04 -20.52 14.33
CA ALA A 147 2.13 -21.65 14.65
C ALA A 147 1.31 -21.42 15.92
N LYS A 148 1.75 -20.53 16.81
CA LYS A 148 1.04 -20.17 18.06
C LYS A 148 -0.12 -19.20 17.84
N ILE A 149 -0.22 -18.64 16.63
CA ILE A 149 -1.21 -17.62 16.26
C ILE A 149 -2.28 -18.29 15.41
N ASP A 150 -3.56 -18.10 15.72
CA ASP A 150 -4.66 -18.58 14.88
C ASP A 150 -5.33 -17.40 14.18
N LEU A 151 -4.96 -17.14 12.93
CA LEU A 151 -5.50 -16.00 12.19
C LEU A 151 -6.97 -16.21 11.80
N SER A 152 -7.47 -17.44 11.80
CA SER A 152 -8.89 -17.70 11.52
C SER A 152 -9.82 -17.26 12.66
N ALA A 153 -9.28 -17.05 13.87
CA ALA A 153 -10.01 -16.56 15.02
C ALA A 153 -10.05 -15.02 15.13
N ALA A 154 -9.39 -14.31 14.21
CA ALA A 154 -9.40 -12.86 14.14
C ALA A 154 -10.35 -12.37 13.04
N ASP A 155 -10.92 -11.18 13.24
CA ASP A 155 -11.69 -10.50 12.20
C ASP A 155 -10.76 -10.08 11.04
N SER A 156 -11.26 -10.07 9.81
CA SER A 156 -10.47 -9.68 8.63
C SER A 156 -9.89 -8.27 8.76
N ASP A 157 -10.64 -7.34 9.35
CA ASP A 157 -10.20 -5.97 9.53
C ASP A 157 -9.04 -5.90 10.53
N ILE A 158 -9.09 -6.74 11.58
CA ILE A 158 -8.02 -6.80 12.58
C ILE A 158 -6.74 -7.33 11.96
N ILE A 159 -6.83 -8.37 11.12
CA ILE A 159 -5.67 -8.96 10.44
C ILE A 159 -5.07 -7.97 9.44
N GLY A 160 -5.89 -7.34 8.62
CA GLY A 160 -5.45 -6.31 7.66
C GLY A 160 -4.74 -5.15 8.36
N ASN A 161 -5.35 -4.61 9.41
CA ASN A 161 -4.77 -3.55 10.22
C ASN A 161 -3.46 -3.98 10.92
N SER A 162 -3.35 -5.25 11.33
CA SER A 162 -2.11 -5.80 11.89
C SER A 162 -1.01 -5.94 10.84
N TYR A 163 -1.36 -6.30 9.60
CA TYR A 163 -0.41 -6.34 8.50
C TYR A 163 0.11 -4.93 8.16
N MET A 164 -0.78 -3.95 8.10
CA MET A 164 -0.44 -2.53 7.95
C MET A 164 0.48 -2.05 9.07
N TYR A 165 0.19 -2.43 10.31
CA TYR A 165 1.05 -2.14 11.46
C TYR A 165 2.46 -2.74 11.30
N MET A 166 2.57 -3.99 10.85
CA MET A 166 3.88 -4.60 10.61
C MET A 166 4.66 -3.88 9.52
N ILE A 167 4.00 -3.49 8.42
CA ILE A 167 4.60 -2.69 7.35
C ILE A 167 5.18 -1.38 7.92
N GLU A 168 4.39 -0.63 8.69
CA GLU A 168 4.81 0.65 9.29
C GLU A 168 5.98 0.46 10.27
N ARG A 169 5.91 -0.57 11.11
CA ARG A 169 6.93 -0.84 12.12
C ARG A 169 8.25 -1.28 11.49
N PHE A 170 8.22 -2.14 10.47
CA PHE A 170 9.42 -2.48 9.70
C PHE A 170 9.98 -1.27 8.93
N GLY A 171 9.12 -0.40 8.41
CA GLY A 171 9.55 0.86 7.78
C GLY A 171 10.31 1.77 8.74
N SER A 172 9.83 1.88 9.98
CA SER A 172 10.48 2.65 11.04
C SER A 172 11.81 2.03 11.48
N ASP A 173 11.85 0.71 11.70
CA ASP A 173 13.04 0.00 12.17
C ASP A 173 14.16 -0.07 11.13
N ALA A 174 13.83 -0.09 9.84
CA ALA A 174 14.80 -0.04 8.74
C ALA A 174 15.39 1.38 8.51
N GLY A 175 14.91 2.38 9.26
CA GLY A 175 15.45 3.74 9.27
C GLY A 175 15.29 4.51 7.96
N LYS A 176 16.15 5.53 7.76
CA LYS A 176 16.01 6.55 6.70
C LYS A 176 15.86 6.02 5.27
N LYS A 177 16.32 4.80 4.97
CA LYS A 177 16.27 4.21 3.62
C LYS A 177 14.94 3.51 3.30
N ALA A 178 14.14 3.14 4.30
CA ALA A 178 12.89 2.39 4.09
C ALA A 178 11.63 3.23 4.27
N GLY A 179 11.68 4.32 5.05
CA GLY A 179 10.55 5.23 5.21
C GLY A 179 10.27 6.13 3.99
N GLU A 180 11.01 5.98 2.90
CA GLU A 180 10.70 6.64 1.61
C GLU A 180 9.46 6.00 0.94
N PHE A 181 9.03 4.82 1.40
CA PHE A 181 7.96 4.02 0.80
C PHE A 181 6.62 4.06 1.55
N PHE A 182 6.57 4.69 2.73
CA PHE A 182 5.39 4.64 3.59
C PHE A 182 4.94 6.02 4.04
N THR A 183 3.67 6.32 3.77
CA THR A 183 2.99 7.47 4.35
C THR A 183 2.74 7.20 5.83
N VAL A 184 3.21 8.09 6.71
CA VAL A 184 2.94 8.02 8.15
C VAL A 184 1.43 7.91 8.38
N LYS A 185 0.99 6.96 9.22
CA LYS A 185 -0.43 6.62 9.37
C LYS A 185 -1.31 7.84 9.63
N SER A 186 -0.92 8.71 10.56
CA SER A 186 -1.70 9.90 10.91
C SER A 186 -1.84 10.88 9.75
N VAL A 187 -0.80 11.06 8.94
CA VAL A 187 -0.84 11.87 7.72
C VAL A 187 -1.74 11.21 6.67
N ALA A 188 -1.64 9.89 6.49
CA ALA A 188 -2.48 9.15 5.54
C ALA A 188 -3.97 9.23 5.90
N VAL A 189 -4.31 9.08 7.19
CA VAL A 189 -5.68 9.22 7.70
C VAL A 189 -6.20 10.65 7.48
N LEU A 190 -5.37 11.67 7.77
CA LEU A 190 -5.74 13.06 7.50
C LEU A 190 -6.02 13.28 6.00
N LEU A 191 -5.17 12.76 5.11
CA LEU A 191 -5.37 12.86 3.67
C LEU A 191 -6.68 12.21 3.22
N ALA A 192 -6.95 10.98 3.69
CA ALA A 192 -8.18 10.26 3.34
C ALA A 192 -9.43 11.02 3.79
N LYS A 193 -9.45 11.52 5.04
CA LYS A 193 -10.55 12.35 5.57
C LYS A 193 -10.74 13.64 4.78
N LEU A 194 -9.66 14.35 4.45
CA LEU A 194 -9.71 15.59 3.64
C LEU A 194 -10.14 15.34 2.20
N ALA A 195 -9.79 14.17 1.64
CA ALA A 195 -10.22 13.76 0.32
C ALA A 195 -11.73 13.62 0.23
N ALA A 196 -12.37 13.11 1.30
CA ALA A 196 -13.81 12.91 1.41
C ALA A 196 -14.41 12.20 0.18
N PRO A 197 -13.93 10.97 -0.14
CA PRO A 197 -14.44 10.21 -1.27
C PRO A 197 -15.91 9.85 -1.12
N LYS A 198 -16.59 9.63 -2.24
CA LYS A 198 -18.03 9.34 -2.28
C LYS A 198 -18.32 7.98 -2.93
N PRO A 199 -19.49 7.39 -2.66
CA PRO A 199 -19.95 6.23 -3.41
C PRO A 199 -19.95 6.44 -4.93
N GLY A 200 -19.57 5.41 -5.68
CA GLY A 200 -19.44 5.38 -7.13
C GLY A 200 -18.13 5.95 -7.68
N TRP A 201 -17.23 6.44 -6.83
CA TRP A 201 -16.00 7.08 -7.28
C TRP A 201 -14.90 6.09 -7.68
N ARG A 202 -14.17 6.44 -8.75
CA ARG A 202 -12.86 5.85 -9.07
C ARG A 202 -11.78 6.63 -8.30
N ILE A 203 -11.04 5.93 -7.44
CA ILE A 203 -10.01 6.49 -6.56
C ILE A 203 -8.65 5.98 -7.02
N CYS A 204 -7.70 6.88 -7.25
CA CYS A 204 -6.36 6.55 -7.74
C CYS A 204 -5.24 7.06 -6.83
N ASP A 205 -4.20 6.26 -6.64
CA ASP A 205 -2.90 6.67 -6.12
C ASP A 205 -1.79 6.27 -7.11
N PRO A 206 -1.23 7.22 -7.88
CA PRO A 206 -0.24 6.92 -8.91
C PRO A 206 1.17 6.66 -8.35
N ALA A 207 1.35 6.64 -7.03
CA ALA A 207 2.59 6.24 -6.38
C ALA A 207 2.24 5.50 -5.08
N CYS A 208 1.46 4.42 -5.21
CA CYS A 208 0.65 3.88 -4.11
C CYS A 208 1.46 3.23 -2.98
N GLY A 209 2.76 2.98 -3.15
CA GLY A 209 3.56 2.28 -2.15
C GLY A 209 2.92 0.92 -1.85
N SER A 210 2.76 0.60 -0.56
CA SER A 210 2.05 -0.61 -0.11
C SER A 210 0.51 -0.53 -0.17
N GLY A 211 -0.06 0.49 -0.82
CA GLY A 211 -1.51 0.66 -0.98
C GLY A 211 -2.25 1.15 0.28
N GLY A 212 -1.53 1.49 1.36
CA GLY A 212 -2.15 1.91 2.62
C GLY A 212 -3.03 3.15 2.52
N LEU A 213 -2.60 4.15 1.74
CA LEU A 213 -3.39 5.37 1.52
C LEU A 213 -4.67 5.10 0.71
N LEU A 214 -4.59 4.19 -0.28
CA LEU A 214 -5.75 3.76 -1.07
C LEU A 214 -6.79 3.02 -0.21
N LEU A 215 -6.33 2.13 0.69
CA LEU A 215 -7.21 1.43 1.62
C LEU A 215 -7.96 2.42 2.52
N LEU A 216 -7.25 3.36 3.13
CA LEU A 216 -7.87 4.40 3.97
C LEU A 216 -8.88 5.25 3.18
N ALA A 217 -8.60 5.56 1.92
CA ALA A 217 -9.57 6.28 1.07
C ALA A 217 -10.84 5.44 0.81
N GLY A 218 -10.70 4.13 0.57
CA GLY A 218 -11.84 3.21 0.45
C GLY A 218 -12.65 3.12 1.75
N GLU A 219 -11.98 3.01 2.89
CA GLU A 219 -12.61 2.98 4.22
C GLU A 219 -13.46 4.23 4.50
N GLU A 220 -13.06 5.41 4.02
CA GLU A 220 -13.90 6.62 4.16
C GLU A 220 -15.24 6.50 3.41
N VAL A 221 -15.30 5.76 2.30
CA VAL A 221 -16.57 5.46 1.61
C VAL A 221 -17.39 4.43 2.40
N GLU A 222 -16.73 3.45 3.01
CA GLU A 222 -17.37 2.41 3.82
C GLU A 222 -18.00 2.95 5.10
N LYS A 223 -17.37 3.97 5.70
CA LYS A 223 -17.95 4.73 6.83
C LYS A 223 -19.26 5.44 6.46
N LEU A 224 -19.51 5.68 5.17
CA LEU A 224 -20.78 6.18 4.66
C LEU A 224 -21.82 5.06 4.43
N GLY A 225 -21.48 3.81 4.73
CA GLY A 225 -22.33 2.63 4.56
C GLY A 225 -22.35 2.08 3.13
N SER A 226 -21.34 2.38 2.30
CA SER A 226 -21.26 1.93 0.91
C SER A 226 -19.95 1.22 0.59
N ASN A 227 -20.04 0.14 -0.18
CA ASN A 227 -18.89 -0.54 -0.80
C ASN A 227 -18.76 -0.22 -2.30
N ASP A 228 -19.52 0.75 -2.80
CA ASP A 228 -19.50 1.19 -4.19
C ASP A 228 -18.36 2.18 -4.41
N TYR A 229 -17.18 1.68 -4.76
CA TYR A 229 -16.02 2.45 -5.19
C TYR A 229 -15.02 1.53 -5.90
N ALA A 230 -14.08 2.11 -6.65
CA ALA A 230 -13.04 1.35 -7.33
C ALA A 230 -11.65 1.95 -7.02
N LEU A 231 -10.73 1.09 -6.59
CA LEU A 231 -9.35 1.47 -6.24
C LEU A 231 -8.40 1.18 -7.39
N TYR A 232 -7.55 2.16 -7.71
CA TYR A 232 -6.52 2.08 -8.73
C TYR A 232 -5.18 2.54 -8.17
N GLY A 233 -4.11 1.83 -8.48
CA GLY A 233 -2.78 2.17 -7.98
C GLY A 233 -1.69 1.86 -8.99
N GLN A 234 -0.59 2.60 -8.91
CA GLN A 234 0.62 2.28 -9.65
C GLN A 234 1.83 2.41 -8.72
N GLU A 235 2.73 1.43 -8.79
CA GLU A 235 3.97 1.40 -8.02
C GLU A 235 5.14 1.01 -8.93
N SER A 236 6.26 1.70 -8.77
CA SER A 236 7.48 1.51 -9.57
C SER A 236 8.33 0.32 -9.12
N ILE A 237 8.31 0.00 -7.83
CA ILE A 237 9.15 -1.03 -7.21
C ILE A 237 8.37 -2.33 -7.08
N GLY A 238 8.84 -3.39 -7.74
CA GLY A 238 8.14 -4.68 -7.80
C GLY A 238 7.86 -5.31 -6.42
N THR A 239 8.80 -5.23 -5.47
CA THR A 239 8.58 -5.76 -4.11
C THR A 239 7.49 -4.97 -3.37
N THR A 240 7.51 -3.64 -3.47
CA THR A 240 6.48 -2.77 -2.88
C THR A 240 5.11 -2.95 -3.55
N TYR A 241 5.08 -3.15 -4.87
CA TYR A 241 3.88 -3.51 -5.63
C TYR A 241 3.26 -4.83 -5.11
N ASN A 242 4.07 -5.86 -4.89
CA ASN A 242 3.60 -7.13 -4.31
C ASN A 242 3.09 -6.94 -2.87
N LEU A 243 3.71 -6.06 -2.07
CA LEU A 243 3.17 -5.67 -0.76
C LEU A 243 1.79 -5.04 -0.89
N ALA A 244 1.57 -4.14 -1.85
CA ALA A 244 0.26 -3.54 -2.09
C ALA A 244 -0.80 -4.57 -2.48
N ARG A 245 -0.47 -5.52 -3.35
CA ARG A 245 -1.37 -6.62 -3.73
C ARG A 245 -1.76 -7.49 -2.54
N MET A 246 -0.78 -7.92 -1.74
CA MET A 246 -1.06 -8.68 -0.50
C MET A 246 -1.93 -7.87 0.46
N ASN A 247 -1.68 -6.57 0.58
CA ASN A 247 -2.41 -5.69 1.48
C ASN A 247 -3.87 -5.51 1.05
N MET A 248 -4.13 -5.27 -0.25
CA MET A 248 -5.48 -5.24 -0.81
C MET A 248 -6.22 -6.56 -0.56
N PHE A 249 -5.52 -7.69 -0.75
CA PHE A 249 -6.08 -9.00 -0.49
C PHE A 249 -6.41 -9.21 1.00
N LEU A 250 -5.57 -8.78 1.93
CA LEU A 250 -5.88 -8.93 3.35
C LEU A 250 -7.12 -8.12 3.79
N HIS A 251 -7.37 -6.98 3.13
CA HIS A 251 -8.52 -6.09 3.41
C HIS A 251 -9.75 -6.36 2.53
N GLY A 252 -9.82 -7.51 1.85
CA GLY A 252 -10.99 -7.86 1.05
C GLY A 252 -11.13 -7.09 -0.27
N LYS A 253 -10.12 -6.32 -0.70
CA LYS A 253 -10.16 -5.45 -1.88
C LYS A 253 -9.67 -6.16 -3.14
N ASP A 254 -10.25 -7.32 -3.44
CA ASP A 254 -9.88 -8.16 -4.58
C ASP A 254 -10.08 -7.49 -5.94
N SER A 255 -10.96 -6.49 -6.01
CA SER A 255 -11.26 -5.74 -7.24
C SER A 255 -10.32 -4.54 -7.48
N ALA A 256 -9.36 -4.28 -6.58
CA ALA A 256 -8.39 -3.21 -6.77
C ALA A 256 -7.52 -3.49 -8.00
N THR A 257 -7.35 -2.48 -8.86
CA THR A 257 -6.47 -2.56 -10.03
C THR A 257 -5.13 -1.92 -9.70
N LEU A 258 -4.09 -2.73 -9.56
CA LEU A 258 -2.74 -2.26 -9.28
C LEU A 258 -1.83 -2.57 -10.46
N GLU A 259 -1.00 -1.60 -10.84
CA GLU A 259 -0.05 -1.73 -11.94
C GLU A 259 1.39 -1.60 -11.47
N TRP A 260 2.28 -2.39 -12.07
CA TRP A 260 3.73 -2.29 -11.83
C TRP A 260 4.40 -1.48 -12.95
N GLY A 261 4.95 -0.32 -12.59
CA GLY A 261 5.74 0.51 -13.50
C GLY A 261 5.99 1.91 -12.97
N ASP A 262 6.95 2.60 -13.57
CA ASP A 262 7.20 4.03 -13.29
C ASP A 262 6.07 4.89 -13.87
N THR A 263 5.28 5.54 -13.02
CA THR A 263 4.14 6.40 -13.41
C THR A 263 4.50 7.53 -14.36
N LEU A 264 5.69 8.13 -14.21
CA LEU A 264 6.09 9.26 -15.03
C LEU A 264 6.61 8.80 -16.40
N ASN A 265 7.36 7.71 -16.45
CA ASN A 265 8.00 7.21 -17.68
C ASN A 265 7.18 6.14 -18.43
N ASN A 266 6.31 5.44 -17.72
CA ASN A 266 5.48 4.34 -18.22
C ASN A 266 4.14 4.29 -17.45
N PRO A 267 3.26 5.29 -17.62
CA PRO A 267 1.94 5.26 -16.99
C PRO A 267 1.15 4.06 -17.52
N ARG A 268 0.69 3.20 -16.61
CA ARG A 268 -0.01 1.94 -16.93
C ARG A 268 -1.52 2.06 -16.80
N LEU A 269 -1.99 2.93 -15.90
CA LEU A 269 -3.41 3.23 -15.70
C LEU A 269 -3.97 4.03 -16.90
N THR A 270 -4.29 3.30 -17.97
CA THR A 270 -4.70 3.83 -19.27
C THR A 270 -6.00 3.15 -19.74
N GLU A 271 -6.77 3.86 -20.55
CA GLU A 271 -8.04 3.40 -21.13
C GLU A 271 -8.17 4.02 -22.53
N ASN A 272 -8.34 3.18 -23.56
CA ASN A 272 -8.43 3.61 -24.97
C ASN A 272 -7.27 4.53 -25.40
N ASP A 273 -6.03 4.07 -25.19
CA ASP A 273 -4.78 4.80 -25.51
C ASP A 273 -4.64 6.18 -24.83
N SER A 274 -5.44 6.45 -23.79
CA SER A 274 -5.42 7.69 -23.01
C SER A 274 -5.21 7.41 -21.53
N LEU A 275 -4.76 8.41 -20.77
CA LEU A 275 -4.72 8.31 -19.32
C LEU A 275 -6.13 8.12 -18.76
N MET A 276 -6.30 7.12 -17.90
CA MET A 276 -7.53 6.87 -17.18
C MET A 276 -7.91 8.10 -16.32
N LYS A 277 -9.22 8.35 -16.18
CA LYS A 277 -9.74 9.51 -15.44
C LYS A 277 -10.42 9.10 -14.14
N PHE A 278 -10.09 9.80 -13.06
CA PHE A 278 -10.50 9.48 -11.69
C PHE A 278 -11.28 10.63 -11.04
N ASP A 279 -12.23 10.27 -10.19
CA ASP A 279 -12.99 11.22 -9.36
C ASP A 279 -12.10 11.77 -8.24
N LEU A 280 -11.26 10.91 -7.67
CA LEU A 280 -10.28 11.27 -6.65
C LEU A 280 -8.91 10.73 -7.03
N VAL A 281 -7.91 11.60 -6.98
CA VAL A 281 -6.49 11.23 -6.99
C VAL A 281 -5.89 11.61 -5.63
N ILE A 282 -5.36 10.63 -4.90
CA ILE A 282 -4.80 10.80 -3.56
C ILE A 282 -3.39 10.23 -3.54
N ALA A 283 -2.40 10.97 -3.04
CA ALA A 283 -1.02 10.53 -3.16
C ALA A 283 -0.06 11.10 -2.12
N ASN A 284 1.00 10.35 -1.86
CA ASN A 284 2.23 10.81 -1.21
C ASN A 284 3.43 10.39 -2.07
N PRO A 285 3.69 11.09 -3.20
CA PRO A 285 4.74 10.69 -4.12
C PRO A 285 6.15 10.95 -3.55
N PRO A 286 7.20 10.32 -4.11
CA PRO A 286 8.58 10.57 -3.70
C PRO A 286 8.96 12.04 -3.81
N PHE A 287 9.42 12.63 -2.70
CA PHE A 287 9.75 14.06 -2.65
C PHE A 287 11.05 14.38 -3.38
N SER A 288 11.01 15.40 -4.23
CA SER A 288 12.18 15.93 -4.94
C SER A 288 12.95 14.86 -5.71
N LEU A 289 12.24 13.88 -6.30
CA LEU A 289 12.80 12.79 -7.08
C LEU A 289 13.78 13.34 -8.13
N LYS A 290 15.05 12.97 -7.98
CA LYS A 290 16.09 13.27 -8.96
C LYS A 290 15.98 12.25 -10.09
N LYS A 291 16.30 12.64 -11.32
CA LYS A 291 16.27 11.74 -12.50
C LYS A 291 14.90 11.07 -12.70
N TRP A 292 13.83 11.83 -12.51
CA TRP A 292 12.45 11.33 -12.65
C TRP A 292 12.04 10.99 -14.09
N GLY A 293 12.91 11.18 -15.09
CA GLY A 293 12.57 11.01 -16.50
C GLY A 293 12.52 12.31 -17.33
N GLY A 294 12.88 13.44 -16.72
CA GLY A 294 12.80 14.76 -17.38
C GLY A 294 13.64 14.95 -18.65
N GLU A 295 14.45 13.97 -19.07
CA GLU A 295 15.16 13.99 -20.35
C GLU A 295 14.25 13.61 -21.53
N GLY A 296 13.27 12.73 -21.31
CA GLY A 296 12.30 12.31 -22.33
C GLY A 296 10.95 13.01 -22.24
N ALA A 297 10.72 13.80 -21.20
CA ALA A 297 9.41 14.40 -20.90
C ALA A 297 8.88 15.38 -21.97
N GLU A 298 9.74 15.92 -22.83
CA GLU A 298 9.32 16.73 -23.99
C GLU A 298 8.54 15.93 -25.03
N ASN A 299 8.73 14.61 -25.06
CA ASN A 299 8.03 13.67 -25.95
C ASN A 299 6.84 12.98 -25.25
N ASP A 300 6.31 13.58 -24.18
CA ASP A 300 5.19 13.01 -23.43
C ASP A 300 3.92 12.95 -24.31
N ILE A 301 3.54 11.74 -24.74
CA ILE A 301 2.40 11.50 -25.63
C ILE A 301 1.05 11.89 -25.00
N TYR A 302 1.00 12.02 -23.67
CA TYR A 302 -0.19 12.41 -22.92
C TYR A 302 -0.29 13.92 -22.66
N ASN A 303 0.68 14.71 -23.15
CA ASN A 303 0.74 16.17 -23.00
C ASN A 303 0.59 16.67 -21.55
N ARG A 304 1.11 15.92 -20.57
CA ARG A 304 0.96 16.21 -19.13
C ARG A 304 1.65 17.49 -18.70
N PHE A 305 2.71 17.89 -19.39
CA PHE A 305 3.60 18.99 -18.98
C PHE A 305 3.34 20.30 -19.73
N HIS A 306 2.15 20.48 -20.31
CA HIS A 306 1.78 21.67 -21.08
C HIS A 306 1.87 23.00 -20.30
N ARG A 307 1.68 22.96 -18.97
CA ARG A 307 1.84 24.12 -18.05
C ARG A 307 3.28 24.57 -17.85
N GLY A 308 4.23 23.81 -18.39
CA GLY A 308 5.66 24.03 -18.26
C GLY A 308 6.39 22.76 -17.81
N MET A 309 7.61 22.58 -18.32
CA MET A 309 8.45 21.43 -18.00
C MET A 309 9.02 21.52 -16.58
N PRO A 310 8.77 20.53 -15.70
CA PRO A 310 9.40 20.50 -14.38
C PRO A 310 10.93 20.40 -14.46
N PRO A 311 11.68 20.90 -13.47
CA PRO A 311 13.14 20.76 -13.46
C PRO A 311 13.56 19.28 -13.46
N LYS A 312 14.58 18.91 -14.26
CA LYS A 312 15.11 17.52 -14.31
C LYS A 312 15.57 16.97 -12.95
N THR A 313 15.89 17.86 -12.01
CA THR A 313 16.34 17.52 -10.65
C THR A 313 15.22 17.51 -9.61
N LYS A 314 13.97 17.83 -10.00
CA LYS A 314 12.80 17.97 -9.12
C LYS A 314 11.54 17.42 -9.80
N GLY A 315 11.20 16.16 -9.50
CA GLY A 315 10.00 15.49 -10.02
C GLY A 315 8.67 15.91 -9.37
N ASP A 316 8.68 16.83 -8.39
CA ASP A 316 7.49 17.18 -7.60
C ASP A 316 6.32 17.64 -8.51
N TYR A 317 6.56 18.62 -9.38
CA TYR A 317 5.55 19.09 -10.34
C TYR A 317 5.32 18.11 -11.51
N ALA A 318 6.17 17.12 -11.72
CA ALA A 318 5.89 16.07 -12.71
C ALA A 318 4.74 15.16 -12.22
N PHE A 319 4.80 14.75 -10.94
CA PHE A 319 3.70 14.03 -10.29
C PHE A 319 2.44 14.90 -10.20
N ILE A 320 2.54 16.15 -9.74
CA ILE A 320 1.36 17.05 -9.64
C ILE A 320 0.68 17.20 -11.00
N SER A 321 1.45 17.46 -12.06
CA SER A 321 0.90 17.56 -13.42
C SER A 321 0.24 16.26 -13.88
N HIS A 322 0.86 15.11 -13.62
CA HIS A 322 0.23 13.81 -13.92
C HIS A 322 -1.10 13.64 -13.17
N MET A 323 -1.15 13.94 -11.87
CA MET A 323 -2.38 13.84 -11.06
C MET A 323 -3.48 14.79 -11.52
N VAL A 324 -3.14 16.01 -11.90
CA VAL A 324 -4.11 16.99 -12.44
C VAL A 324 -4.68 16.54 -13.77
N GLU A 325 -3.88 15.87 -14.60
CA GLU A 325 -4.33 15.32 -15.89
C GLU A 325 -5.06 13.98 -15.75
N THR A 326 -4.88 13.21 -14.67
CA THR A 326 -5.67 12.00 -14.40
C THR A 326 -6.94 12.27 -13.58
N ALA A 327 -7.07 13.44 -12.94
CA ALA A 327 -8.33 13.87 -12.36
C ALA A 327 -9.36 14.24 -13.45
N LYS A 328 -10.62 13.84 -13.27
CA LYS A 328 -11.72 14.22 -14.17
C LYS A 328 -11.80 15.74 -14.29
N ALA A 329 -11.86 16.25 -15.52
CA ALA A 329 -12.09 17.66 -15.76
C ALA A 329 -13.43 18.11 -15.14
N LYS A 330 -13.47 19.34 -14.63
CA LYS A 330 -14.65 20.00 -14.02
C LYS A 330 -15.25 19.33 -12.78
N GLU A 331 -14.70 18.22 -12.30
CA GLU A 331 -15.31 17.42 -11.24
C GLU A 331 -14.28 16.80 -10.28
N GLY A 332 -13.16 16.31 -10.81
CA GLY A 332 -12.19 15.51 -10.06
C GLY A 332 -11.41 16.32 -9.02
N LYS A 333 -10.96 15.62 -7.99
CA LYS A 333 -10.20 16.18 -6.88
C LYS A 333 -8.82 15.52 -6.77
N VAL A 334 -7.79 16.31 -6.46
CA VAL A 334 -6.46 15.81 -6.10
C VAL A 334 -6.16 16.21 -4.66
N VAL A 335 -5.71 15.27 -3.84
CA VAL A 335 -5.20 15.53 -2.48
C VAL A 335 -3.82 14.90 -2.34
N VAL A 336 -2.78 15.74 -2.27
CA VAL A 336 -1.40 15.28 -2.36
C VAL A 336 -0.52 15.87 -1.25
N VAL A 337 0.34 15.04 -0.65
CA VAL A 337 1.45 15.51 0.20
C VAL A 337 2.59 16.02 -0.68
N VAL A 338 3.06 17.24 -0.41
CA VAL A 338 4.15 17.88 -1.15
C VAL A 338 5.19 18.47 -0.20
N PRO A 339 6.48 18.54 -0.60
CA PRO A 339 7.45 19.33 0.14
C PRO A 339 7.15 20.83 -0.04
N HIS A 340 7.40 21.65 0.99
CA HIS A 340 7.14 23.11 0.94
C HIS A 340 7.73 23.82 -0.29
N GLY A 341 8.83 23.32 -0.86
CA GLY A 341 9.43 23.92 -2.05
C GLY A 341 8.47 24.02 -3.24
N VAL A 342 7.48 23.13 -3.36
CA VAL A 342 6.42 23.24 -4.39
C VAL A 342 5.67 24.58 -4.31
N LEU A 343 5.53 25.14 -3.10
CA LEU A 343 4.77 26.35 -2.83
C LEU A 343 5.51 27.63 -3.23
N PHE A 344 6.85 27.64 -3.21
CA PHE A 344 7.62 28.88 -3.35
C PHE A 344 8.78 28.84 -4.35
N ARG A 345 9.25 27.68 -4.80
CA ARG A 345 10.35 27.64 -5.79
C ARG A 345 9.95 28.36 -7.08
N GLY A 346 10.91 29.08 -7.65
CA GLY A 346 10.73 29.98 -8.80
C GLY A 346 10.91 29.29 -10.16
N ALA A 347 11.31 30.06 -11.17
CA ALA A 347 11.62 29.60 -12.53
C ALA A 347 10.51 28.71 -13.13
N ALA A 348 10.85 27.48 -13.53
CA ALA A 348 9.91 26.55 -14.18
C ALA A 348 8.72 26.20 -13.27
N GLU A 349 8.98 25.88 -12.00
CA GLU A 349 7.93 25.54 -11.04
C GLU A 349 7.04 26.75 -10.71
N GLY A 350 7.62 27.96 -10.68
CA GLY A 350 6.86 29.19 -10.57
C GLY A 350 5.88 29.42 -11.72
N ARG A 351 6.27 29.07 -12.96
CA ARG A 351 5.38 29.13 -14.13
C ARG A 351 4.25 28.12 -14.05
N ILE A 352 4.56 26.87 -13.69
CA ILE A 352 3.55 25.81 -13.52
C ILE A 352 2.55 26.21 -12.43
N ARG A 353 3.04 26.65 -11.27
CA ARG A 353 2.19 27.14 -10.17
C ARG A 353 1.29 28.29 -10.59
N LYS A 354 1.83 29.24 -11.36
CA LYS A 354 1.05 30.35 -11.92
C LYS A 354 -0.08 29.84 -12.84
N SER A 355 0.19 28.86 -13.71
CA SER A 355 -0.83 28.23 -14.58
C SER A 355 -1.96 27.61 -13.75
N LEU A 356 -1.61 26.79 -12.74
CA LEU A 356 -2.59 26.13 -11.88
C LEU A 356 -3.50 27.13 -11.13
N LEU A 357 -2.93 28.27 -10.71
CA LEU A 357 -3.68 29.36 -10.09
C LEU A 357 -4.57 30.10 -11.09
N GLN A 358 -4.08 30.35 -12.31
CA GLN A 358 -4.84 31.00 -13.38
C GLN A 358 -5.99 30.12 -13.89
N GLU A 359 -5.81 28.80 -13.89
CA GLU A 359 -6.85 27.80 -14.15
C GLU A 359 -7.88 27.71 -12.99
N ASN A 360 -7.61 28.38 -11.86
CA ASN A 360 -8.45 28.42 -10.66
C ASN A 360 -8.65 27.06 -9.96
N ILE A 361 -7.74 26.09 -10.13
CA ILE A 361 -7.93 24.73 -9.60
C ILE A 361 -7.28 24.49 -8.25
N ILE A 362 -6.33 25.33 -7.81
CA ILE A 362 -5.76 25.22 -6.46
C ILE A 362 -6.81 25.63 -5.44
N ASP A 363 -7.21 24.70 -4.58
CA ASP A 363 -8.27 24.94 -3.62
C ASP A 363 -7.74 25.35 -2.24
N THR A 364 -6.94 24.46 -1.66
CA THR A 364 -6.48 24.60 -0.28
C THR A 364 -5.02 24.17 -0.16
N VAL A 365 -4.25 24.89 0.66
CA VAL A 365 -2.88 24.56 1.06
C VAL A 365 -2.82 24.45 2.58
N ILE A 366 -2.38 23.30 3.09
CA ILE A 366 -2.29 23.02 4.52
C ILE A 366 -0.82 22.77 4.88
N GLY A 367 -0.19 23.70 5.59
CA GLY A 367 1.17 23.51 6.12
C GLY A 367 1.14 22.54 7.30
N LEU A 368 1.94 21.48 7.24
CA LEU A 368 2.03 20.48 8.31
C LEU A 368 3.30 20.68 9.16
N PRO A 369 3.33 20.12 10.39
CA PRO A 369 4.51 20.12 11.23
C PRO A 369 5.75 19.54 10.53
N ALA A 370 6.91 20.12 10.85
CA ALA A 370 8.20 19.55 10.44
C ALA A 370 8.46 18.24 11.18
N GLY A 371 9.31 17.37 10.62
CA GLY A 371 9.76 16.15 11.31
C GLY A 371 8.68 15.10 11.55
N LEU A 372 7.55 15.16 10.84
CA LEU A 372 6.55 14.09 10.83
C LEU A 372 7.09 12.82 10.15
N PHE A 373 7.92 12.97 9.12
CA PHE A 373 8.51 11.86 8.37
C PHE A 373 9.90 11.52 8.90
N GLN A 374 10.16 10.26 9.25
CA GLN A 374 11.47 9.83 9.77
C GLN A 374 12.61 10.00 8.76
N THR A 375 12.28 9.96 7.47
CA THR A 375 13.25 10.05 6.37
C THR A 375 13.69 11.47 6.08
N THR A 376 12.88 12.46 6.47
CA THR A 376 13.17 13.86 6.16
C THR A 376 12.67 14.81 7.23
N GLY A 377 13.53 15.75 7.64
CA GLY A 377 13.15 16.87 8.49
C GLY A 377 12.45 18.00 7.73
N ILE A 378 12.27 17.87 6.41
CA ILE A 378 11.66 18.90 5.57
C ILE A 378 10.19 19.05 5.96
N PRO A 379 9.71 20.29 6.22
CA PRO A 379 8.28 20.56 6.36
C PRO A 379 7.53 20.20 5.06
N VAL A 380 6.41 19.53 5.22
CA VAL A 380 5.52 19.15 4.12
C VAL A 380 4.21 19.91 4.22
N ALA A 381 3.48 19.98 3.11
CA ALA A 381 2.15 20.52 3.04
C ALA A 381 1.21 19.54 2.33
N ILE A 382 -0.09 19.68 2.59
CA ILE A 382 -1.13 19.05 1.76
C ILE A 382 -1.60 20.10 0.75
N LEU A 383 -1.59 19.72 -0.52
CA LEU A 383 -2.16 20.52 -1.61
C LEU A 383 -3.46 19.85 -2.05
N ILE A 384 -4.56 20.60 -1.97
CA ILE A 384 -5.87 20.19 -2.50
C ILE A 384 -6.10 20.94 -3.81
N ILE A 385 -6.33 20.19 -4.87
CA ILE A 385 -6.70 20.69 -6.19
C ILE A 385 -8.13 20.22 -6.47
N ASP A 386 -9.00 21.14 -6.84
CA ASP A 386 -10.40 20.86 -7.16
C ASP A 386 -10.66 21.32 -8.61
N ARG A 387 -10.76 20.35 -9.52
CA ARG A 387 -11.04 20.60 -10.95
C ARG A 387 -12.43 21.21 -11.14
N SER A 388 -13.35 21.09 -10.19
CA SER A 388 -14.67 21.73 -10.30
C SER A 388 -14.64 23.25 -10.17
N ARG A 389 -13.50 23.83 -9.78
CA ARG A 389 -13.28 25.28 -9.76
C ARG A 389 -12.82 25.86 -11.09
N GLU A 390 -12.49 25.04 -12.07
CA GLU A 390 -12.09 25.52 -13.39
C GLU A 390 -13.28 26.04 -14.19
N PRO A 391 -13.06 26.78 -15.30
CA PRO A 391 -14.14 27.29 -16.14
C PRO A 391 -15.14 26.20 -16.58
N GLY A 392 -16.42 26.42 -16.30
CA GLY A 392 -17.51 25.50 -16.57
C GLY A 392 -17.69 24.37 -15.55
N GLY A 393 -16.92 24.36 -14.45
CA GLY A 393 -17.15 23.48 -13.30
C GLY A 393 -18.12 24.07 -12.28
N ALA A 394 -18.71 23.23 -11.45
CA ALA A 394 -19.76 23.63 -10.49
C ALA A 394 -19.30 24.67 -9.44
N ASN A 395 -17.99 24.76 -9.19
CA ASN A 395 -17.40 25.66 -8.21
C ASN A 395 -16.57 26.79 -8.87
N GLU A 396 -16.77 27.09 -10.15
CA GLU A 396 -15.96 28.07 -10.89
C GLU A 396 -15.90 29.47 -10.25
N ASN A 397 -16.93 29.84 -9.49
CA ASN A 397 -17.02 31.13 -8.80
C ASN A 397 -16.16 31.22 -7.53
N ARG A 398 -15.61 30.10 -7.04
CA ARG A 398 -14.67 30.08 -5.91
C ARG A 398 -13.28 30.44 -6.41
N LYS A 399 -12.86 31.69 -6.20
CA LYS A 399 -11.56 32.22 -6.67
C LYS A 399 -10.46 32.25 -5.60
N ASN A 400 -10.83 32.19 -4.33
CA ASN A 400 -9.87 32.27 -3.24
C ASN A 400 -9.18 30.93 -3.02
N VAL A 401 -7.90 30.96 -2.64
CA VAL A 401 -7.17 29.79 -2.15
C VAL A 401 -7.19 29.83 -0.63
N PHE A 402 -7.60 28.75 0.01
CA PHE A 402 -7.63 28.66 1.47
C PHE A 402 -6.27 28.17 2.00
N PHE A 403 -5.71 28.87 2.98
CA PHE A 403 -4.45 28.50 3.60
C PHE A 403 -4.69 28.14 5.07
N ILE A 404 -4.25 26.95 5.46
CA ILE A 404 -4.24 26.50 6.85
C ILE A 404 -2.78 26.34 7.27
N GLU A 405 -2.39 27.01 8.36
CA GLU A 405 -1.08 26.79 8.96
C GLU A 405 -1.21 25.93 10.22
N ALA A 406 -0.85 24.65 10.10
CA ALA A 406 -0.92 23.66 11.17
C ALA A 406 0.48 23.22 11.63
N SER A 407 1.56 23.93 11.27
CA SER A 407 2.94 23.53 11.61
C SER A 407 3.24 23.39 13.11
N LYS A 408 2.38 23.93 13.97
CA LYS A 408 2.49 23.85 15.43
C LYS A 408 1.61 22.76 16.07
N GLU A 409 0.78 22.09 15.27
CA GLU A 409 -0.18 21.09 15.75
C GLU A 409 0.47 19.71 15.80
N TYR A 410 1.38 19.50 16.75
CA TYR A 410 2.05 18.21 16.94
C TYR A 410 2.43 17.94 18.39
N ARG A 411 2.55 16.66 18.71
CA ARG A 411 3.24 16.18 19.90
C ARG A 411 4.68 15.85 19.55
N SER A 412 5.62 16.45 20.28
CA SER A 412 7.05 16.23 20.07
C SER A 412 7.45 14.81 20.46
N GLY A 413 8.33 14.21 19.65
CA GLY A 413 8.93 12.91 19.92
C GLY A 413 10.42 12.92 19.68
N LYS A 414 11.12 11.89 20.19
CA LYS A 414 12.59 11.83 20.15
C LYS A 414 13.14 11.69 18.73
N ALA A 415 12.46 10.92 17.87
CA ALA A 415 12.91 10.62 16.51
C ALA A 415 12.06 11.30 15.41
N GLN A 416 10.79 11.59 15.71
CA GLN A 416 9.84 12.25 14.84
C GLN A 416 8.77 12.96 15.68
N ASN A 417 8.05 13.89 15.07
CA ASN A 417 6.85 14.50 15.60
C ASN A 417 5.62 13.65 15.26
N PHE A 418 4.57 13.76 16.07
CA PHE A 418 3.34 13.00 15.91
C PHE A 418 2.14 13.93 15.78
N LEU A 419 1.21 13.58 14.90
CA LEU A 419 -0.16 14.12 14.92
C LEU A 419 -1.00 13.20 15.81
N ASP A 420 -1.67 13.76 16.79
CA ASP A 420 -2.64 13.02 17.62
C ASP A 420 -3.98 12.89 16.85
N GLU A 421 -4.82 11.92 17.23
CA GLU A 421 -6.06 11.55 16.52
C GLU A 421 -7.22 12.55 16.62
#